data_AF-A0A9R1EHY6-F1
#
_entry.id   AF-A0A9R1EHY6-F1
#
_cell.length_a   1.000
_cell.length_b   1.000
_cell.length_c   1.000
_cell.angle_alpha   90.00
_cell.angle_beta   90.00
_cell.angle_gamma   90.00
#
_symmetry.space_group_name_H-M   'P 1'
#
loop_
_entity.id
_entity.type
_entity.pdbx_description
1 polymer ?
#
loop_
_entity_poly.entity_id
_entity_poly.type
_entity_poly.pdbx_seq_one_letter_code
_entity_poly.pdbx_strand_id
1 'polypeptide(L)'
;MDREEGKAAASLPDLGATVANFGDDSRWCAVTEFLGQVPLLQCLPGSSIRRIAEAVQVKHYEPGDYLAREGEPVDGLCIILDGQAEVSAPANTEEANRPDYVLNKYDYFGYGTNSSVHQVNVIAVTKLSCFVLPSQYGHLLQTKTIWNAEETPESHSLMEQILHLEKLEVDIFRGFTLPEAPTFNQVFGGQLIGQALAAASKTVDCLKLVHSLHAIFLIAGDNNMPIIYQVHRERDGTSFATRKVEAKQKGLVMFTLIVSFQKEELGFEHQAAIMPVVPPPEQLLNMEEIRERRLTDPRFPMQYRNSAAKKKFVPWPIEMRFCQDSKSQHEPSLHYWFRARGKLSDDPALHRCVVAYASDLLYSGVSLNPHRKRGLKTYSLSLDHSMWFHKPVKADDWLLYVIDSPSAHGGRGFVTGRMFNRQGELIVSLTQEALIRRAKTPGQTPRPKL
;
A
#
# COMPACT_ATOMS: atom_id res chain seq x y z
N MET A 1 -39.43 -16.82 30.02
CA MET A 1 -40.40 -16.41 28.99
C MET A 1 -39.57 -15.94 27.81
N ASP A 2 -39.30 -16.92 26.97
CA ASP A 2 -38.36 -16.90 25.86
C ASP A 2 -38.76 -15.90 24.78
N ARG A 3 -37.78 -15.22 24.21
CA ARG A 3 -37.80 -14.78 22.82
C ARG A 3 -36.39 -14.87 22.25
N GLU A 4 -36.08 -16.04 21.70
CA GLU A 4 -35.15 -16.17 20.59
C GLU A 4 -35.74 -15.42 19.38
N GLU A 5 -35.05 -14.39 18.89
CA GLU A 5 -35.27 -13.87 17.54
C GLU A 5 -34.08 -14.30 16.68
N GLY A 6 -34.32 -15.35 15.88
CA GLY A 6 -33.40 -15.80 14.85
C GLY A 6 -33.18 -14.69 13.82
N LYS A 7 -31.94 -14.21 13.73
CA LYS A 7 -31.47 -13.43 12.59
C LYS A 7 -31.39 -14.37 11.39
N ALA A 8 -32.35 -14.23 10.48
CA ALA A 8 -32.21 -14.76 9.13
C ALA A 8 -30.92 -14.21 8.51
N ALA A 9 -29.96 -15.09 8.22
CA ALA A 9 -28.83 -14.76 7.38
C ALA A 9 -29.38 -14.30 6.03
N ALA A 10 -29.08 -13.07 5.62
CA ALA A 10 -29.41 -12.59 4.30
C ALA A 10 -28.71 -13.51 3.29
N SER A 11 -29.48 -14.36 2.62
CA SER A 11 -29.03 -15.19 1.50
C SER A 11 -28.45 -14.29 0.42
N LEU A 12 -27.17 -14.47 0.11
CA LEU A 12 -26.59 -13.95 -1.13
C LEU A 12 -27.48 -14.40 -2.30
N PRO A 13 -27.72 -13.56 -3.32
CA PRO A 13 -28.43 -14.00 -4.50
C PRO A 13 -27.75 -15.25 -5.07
N ASP A 14 -28.56 -16.20 -5.53
CA ASP A 14 -28.11 -17.45 -6.14
C ASP A 14 -27.18 -17.14 -7.32
N LEU A 15 -25.88 -17.12 -7.06
CA LEU A 15 -24.85 -16.82 -8.07
C LEU A 15 -24.87 -17.83 -9.22
N GLY A 16 -25.52 -19.00 -9.07
CA GLY A 16 -25.74 -19.98 -10.13
C GLY A 16 -26.92 -19.64 -11.05
N ALA A 17 -28.02 -19.12 -10.51
CA ALA A 17 -29.17 -18.65 -11.31
C ALA A 17 -29.02 -17.20 -11.81
N THR A 18 -28.16 -16.40 -11.18
CA THR A 18 -27.98 -14.96 -11.42
C THR A 18 -26.87 -14.65 -12.45
N VAL A 19 -26.47 -15.63 -13.26
CA VAL A 19 -25.47 -15.47 -14.33
C VAL A 19 -26.08 -14.79 -15.58
N ALA A 20 -27.41 -14.66 -15.66
CA ALA A 20 -28.11 -14.19 -16.86
C ALA A 20 -28.73 -12.77 -16.81
N ASN A 21 -28.87 -12.12 -15.64
CA ASN A 21 -29.82 -11.01 -15.48
C ASN A 21 -29.30 -9.70 -14.83
N PHE A 22 -27.98 -9.49 -14.74
CA PHE A 22 -27.43 -8.23 -14.22
C PHE A 22 -26.44 -7.60 -15.20
N GLY A 23 -26.39 -6.27 -15.23
CA GLY A 23 -25.45 -5.50 -16.06
C GLY A 23 -24.01 -5.85 -15.73
N ASP A 24 -23.16 -5.87 -16.77
CA ASP A 24 -21.80 -6.44 -16.79
C ASP A 24 -20.96 -6.07 -15.54
N ASP A 25 -20.98 -4.80 -15.11
CA ASP A 25 -20.20 -4.32 -13.94
C ASP A 25 -20.64 -4.94 -12.60
N SER A 26 -21.94 -5.13 -12.38
CA SER A 26 -22.45 -5.65 -11.10
C SER A 26 -22.17 -7.15 -10.89
N ARG A 27 -22.02 -7.88 -12.00
CA ARG A 27 -21.64 -9.30 -12.01
C ARG A 27 -20.21 -9.48 -11.49
N TRP A 28 -19.26 -8.70 -12.01
CA TRP A 28 -17.85 -8.81 -11.64
C TRP A 28 -17.59 -8.39 -10.19
N CYS A 29 -18.37 -7.45 -9.65
CA CYS A 29 -18.29 -7.07 -8.25
C CYS A 29 -18.61 -8.24 -7.30
N ALA A 30 -19.70 -8.98 -7.53
CA ALA A 30 -20.09 -10.09 -6.67
C ALA A 30 -19.10 -11.27 -6.73
N VAL A 31 -18.59 -11.58 -7.93
CA VAL A 31 -17.53 -12.60 -8.12
C VAL A 31 -16.24 -12.17 -7.41
N THR A 32 -15.84 -10.91 -7.55
CA THR A 32 -14.64 -10.36 -6.87
C THR A 32 -14.78 -10.45 -5.35
N GLU A 33 -15.93 -10.06 -4.79
CA GLU A 33 -16.19 -10.17 -3.34
C GLU A 33 -16.13 -11.62 -2.84
N PHE A 34 -16.68 -12.57 -3.61
CA PHE A 34 -16.57 -13.99 -3.30
C PHE A 34 -15.12 -14.48 -3.33
N LEU A 35 -14.39 -14.18 -4.40
CA LEU A 35 -13.00 -14.61 -4.58
C LEU A 35 -12.07 -14.01 -3.52
N GLY A 36 -12.34 -12.79 -3.04
CA GLY A 36 -11.60 -12.19 -1.92
C GLY A 36 -11.72 -12.96 -0.60
N GLN A 37 -12.73 -13.81 -0.44
CA GLN A 37 -12.89 -14.67 0.74
C GLN A 37 -12.18 -16.02 0.62
N VAL A 38 -11.71 -16.39 -0.58
CA VAL A 38 -11.02 -17.66 -0.83
C VAL A 38 -9.63 -17.61 -0.18
N PRO A 39 -9.28 -18.52 0.74
CA PRO A 39 -8.01 -18.46 1.47
C PRO A 39 -6.77 -18.35 0.58
N LEU A 40 -6.75 -19.06 -0.56
CA LEU A 40 -5.67 -18.99 -1.54
C LEU A 40 -5.47 -17.58 -2.12
N LEU A 41 -6.59 -16.89 -2.35
CA LEU A 41 -6.61 -15.62 -3.09
C LEU A 41 -6.46 -14.41 -2.16
N GLN A 42 -6.64 -14.58 -0.85
CA GLN A 42 -6.48 -13.50 0.14
C GLN A 42 -5.08 -12.88 0.15
N CYS A 43 -4.06 -13.63 -0.30
CA CYS A 43 -2.69 -13.15 -0.44
C CYS A 43 -2.46 -12.35 -1.73
N LEU A 44 -3.43 -12.33 -2.66
CA LEU A 44 -3.30 -11.64 -3.94
C LEU A 44 -3.72 -10.16 -3.82
N PRO A 45 -3.15 -9.27 -4.64
CA PRO A 45 -3.66 -7.91 -4.79
C PRO A 45 -5.10 -7.92 -5.29
N GLY A 46 -5.89 -6.93 -4.84
CA GLY A 46 -7.26 -6.76 -5.34
C GLY A 46 -7.34 -6.61 -6.87
N SER A 47 -6.32 -6.04 -7.52
CA SER A 47 -6.21 -5.97 -8.99
C SER A 47 -6.12 -7.36 -9.64
N SER A 48 -5.32 -8.28 -9.07
CA SER A 48 -5.26 -9.67 -9.51
C SER A 48 -6.59 -10.38 -9.31
N ILE A 49 -7.27 -10.17 -8.17
CA ILE A 49 -8.57 -10.80 -7.91
C ILE A 49 -9.61 -10.34 -8.92
N ARG A 50 -9.63 -9.06 -9.32
CA ARG A 50 -10.53 -8.57 -10.38
C ARG A 50 -10.26 -9.23 -11.72
N ARG A 51 -8.98 -9.35 -12.10
CA ARG A 51 -8.59 -10.04 -13.33
C ARG A 51 -8.92 -11.53 -13.29
N ILE A 52 -8.83 -12.17 -12.13
CA ILE A 52 -9.28 -13.54 -11.92
C ILE A 52 -10.80 -13.61 -12.05
N ALA A 53 -11.53 -12.67 -11.45
CA ALA A 53 -12.98 -12.58 -11.55
C ALA A 53 -13.43 -12.53 -13.01
N GLU A 54 -12.78 -11.72 -13.85
CA GLU A 54 -13.03 -11.64 -15.30
C GLU A 54 -12.69 -12.93 -16.07
N ALA A 55 -11.78 -13.76 -15.55
CA ALA A 55 -11.27 -14.95 -16.23
C ALA A 55 -11.91 -16.27 -15.78
N VAL A 56 -12.57 -16.31 -14.62
CA VAL A 56 -13.19 -17.54 -14.10
C VAL A 56 -14.45 -17.92 -14.88
N GLN A 57 -14.64 -19.22 -15.05
CA GLN A 57 -15.81 -19.83 -15.67
C GLN A 57 -16.65 -20.53 -14.62
N VAL A 58 -17.97 -20.40 -14.68
CA VAL A 58 -18.87 -21.15 -13.79
C VAL A 58 -19.12 -22.54 -14.40
N LYS A 59 -18.92 -23.59 -13.61
CA LYS A 59 -19.33 -24.96 -13.95
C LYS A 59 -20.32 -25.48 -12.92
N HIS A 60 -21.24 -26.33 -13.40
CA HIS A 60 -22.26 -26.97 -12.60
C HIS A 60 -22.13 -28.49 -12.71
N TYR A 61 -22.38 -29.17 -11.59
CA TYR A 61 -22.25 -30.61 -11.44
C TYR A 61 -23.47 -31.14 -10.69
N GLU A 62 -23.97 -32.29 -11.13
CA GLU A 62 -24.98 -33.05 -10.41
C GLU A 62 -24.32 -34.04 -9.43
N PRO A 63 -25.04 -34.52 -8.40
CA PRO A 63 -24.49 -35.51 -7.48
C PRO A 63 -23.92 -36.74 -8.19
N GLY A 64 -22.68 -37.12 -7.87
CA GLY A 64 -21.95 -38.22 -8.48
C GLY A 64 -21.10 -37.83 -9.69
N ASP A 65 -21.23 -36.60 -10.20
CA ASP A 65 -20.36 -36.12 -11.28
C ASP A 65 -18.93 -35.90 -10.77
N TYR A 66 -17.96 -36.18 -11.65
CA TYR A 66 -16.55 -35.96 -11.36
C TYR A 66 -16.17 -34.53 -11.71
N LEU A 67 -15.69 -33.79 -10.72
CA LEU A 67 -15.04 -32.50 -10.94
C LEU A 67 -13.60 -32.69 -11.44
N ALA A 68 -12.96 -33.78 -11.00
CA ALA A 68 -11.65 -34.21 -11.46
C ALA A 68 -11.52 -35.74 -11.32
N ARG A 69 -10.87 -36.38 -12.29
CA ARG A 69 -10.51 -37.80 -12.20
C ARG A 69 -9.01 -37.97 -12.08
N GLU A 70 -8.59 -38.94 -11.28
CA GLU A 70 -7.19 -39.34 -11.20
C GLU A 70 -6.62 -39.66 -12.60
N GLY A 71 -5.44 -39.10 -12.90
CA GLY A 71 -4.77 -39.28 -14.19
C GLY A 71 -5.24 -38.33 -15.31
N GLU A 72 -6.33 -37.59 -15.13
CA GLU A 72 -6.75 -36.55 -16.08
C GLU A 72 -5.90 -35.26 -15.92
N PRO A 73 -5.67 -34.52 -17.01
CA PRO A 73 -4.92 -33.27 -16.96
C PRO A 73 -5.58 -32.23 -16.05
N VAL A 74 -4.75 -31.48 -15.33
CA VAL A 74 -5.23 -30.36 -14.51
C VAL A 74 -5.48 -29.16 -15.41
N ASP A 75 -6.75 -28.91 -15.74
CA ASP A 75 -7.16 -27.84 -16.65
C ASP A 75 -7.24 -26.45 -15.99
N GLY A 76 -7.06 -26.36 -14.67
CA GLY A 76 -7.08 -25.09 -13.94
C GLY A 76 -7.34 -25.24 -12.45
N LEU A 77 -7.46 -24.09 -11.79
CA LEU A 77 -7.87 -23.99 -10.39
C LEU A 77 -9.39 -24.04 -10.29
N CYS A 78 -9.93 -24.96 -9.50
CA CYS A 78 -11.35 -25.07 -9.21
C CYS A 78 -11.64 -24.59 -7.78
N ILE A 79 -12.65 -23.73 -7.60
CA ILE A 79 -13.05 -23.12 -6.32
C ILE A 79 -14.54 -23.37 -6.11
N ILE A 80 -14.91 -24.00 -5.00
CA ILE A 80 -16.30 -24.35 -4.70
C ILE A 80 -17.11 -23.10 -4.38
N LEU A 81 -18.13 -22.82 -5.19
CA LEU A 81 -19.05 -21.69 -5.03
C LEU A 81 -20.22 -22.05 -4.10
N ASP A 82 -20.80 -23.22 -4.33
CA ASP A 82 -21.92 -23.76 -3.55
C ASP A 82 -21.99 -25.29 -3.71
N GLY A 83 -22.51 -25.97 -2.69
CA GLY A 83 -22.52 -27.43 -2.60
C GLY A 83 -21.27 -28.04 -1.96
N GLN A 84 -21.15 -29.37 -2.02
CA GLN A 84 -20.06 -30.14 -1.43
C GLN A 84 -19.48 -31.14 -2.41
N ALA A 85 -18.16 -31.30 -2.38
CA ALA A 85 -17.44 -32.33 -3.11
C ALA A 85 -16.59 -33.17 -2.16
N GLU A 86 -16.38 -34.43 -2.49
CA GLU A 86 -15.57 -35.37 -1.72
C GLU A 86 -14.29 -35.71 -2.48
N VAL A 87 -13.17 -35.73 -1.76
CA VAL A 87 -11.88 -36.13 -2.31
C VAL A 87 -11.59 -37.57 -1.91
N SER A 88 -11.65 -38.48 -2.89
CA SER A 88 -11.34 -39.90 -2.68
C SER A 88 -9.88 -40.18 -3.04
N ALA A 89 -9.14 -40.83 -2.13
CA ALA A 89 -7.75 -41.26 -2.38
C ALA A 89 -7.67 -42.48 -3.34
N PRO A 90 -6.51 -42.72 -3.99
CA PRO A 90 -6.34 -43.85 -4.90
C PRO A 90 -6.51 -45.20 -4.19
N ALA A 91 -7.10 -46.18 -4.89
CA ALA A 91 -7.35 -47.53 -4.36
C ALA A 91 -6.09 -48.38 -4.08
N ASN A 92 -4.88 -47.86 -4.32
CA ASN A 92 -3.61 -48.62 -4.34
C ASN A 92 -2.69 -48.42 -3.12
N THR A 93 -3.15 -47.74 -2.07
CA THR A 93 -2.41 -47.66 -0.79
C THR A 93 -3.13 -48.44 0.29
N GLU A 94 -2.42 -49.32 1.00
CA GLU A 94 -2.91 -50.12 2.15
C GLU A 94 -3.46 -49.27 3.34
N GLU A 95 -3.53 -47.94 3.18
CA GLU A 95 -4.19 -47.00 4.08
C GLU A 95 -5.62 -46.70 3.61
N ALA A 96 -6.50 -47.70 3.58
CA ALA A 96 -7.94 -47.56 3.27
C ALA A 96 -8.75 -46.83 4.36
N ASN A 97 -8.09 -45.99 5.16
CA ASN A 97 -8.64 -45.40 6.39
C ASN A 97 -8.28 -43.91 6.54
N ARG A 98 -7.93 -43.21 5.45
CA ARG A 98 -7.94 -41.73 5.48
C ARG A 98 -9.38 -41.25 5.46
N PRO A 99 -9.76 -40.30 6.33
CA PRO A 99 -11.10 -39.73 6.29
C PRO A 99 -11.32 -39.05 4.94
N ASP A 100 -12.48 -39.30 4.33
CA ASP A 100 -12.93 -38.61 3.13
C ASP A 100 -12.90 -37.11 3.40
N TYR A 101 -12.12 -36.39 2.60
CA TYR A 101 -11.96 -34.95 2.77
C TYR A 101 -13.05 -34.25 1.95
N VAL A 102 -13.96 -33.58 2.64
CA VAL A 102 -15.07 -32.85 2.02
C VAL A 102 -14.67 -31.40 1.77
N LEU A 103 -14.70 -30.99 0.51
CA LEU A 103 -14.56 -29.63 0.05
C LEU A 103 -15.91 -28.91 0.18
N ASN A 104 -15.89 -27.77 0.85
CA ASN A 104 -17.01 -26.87 1.07
C ASN A 104 -16.79 -25.55 0.32
N LYS A 105 -17.77 -24.65 0.43
CA LYS A 105 -17.68 -23.29 -0.09
C LYS A 105 -16.35 -22.62 0.29
N TYR A 106 -15.72 -21.98 -0.70
CA TYR A 106 -14.38 -21.35 -0.65
C TYR A 106 -13.18 -22.31 -0.65
N ASP A 107 -13.39 -23.62 -0.50
CA ASP A 107 -12.33 -24.61 -0.70
C ASP A 107 -12.01 -24.73 -2.19
N TYR A 108 -10.80 -25.20 -2.49
CA TYR A 108 -10.26 -25.21 -3.84
C TYR A 108 -9.31 -26.39 -4.09
N PHE A 109 -9.11 -26.74 -5.35
CA PHE A 109 -8.12 -27.73 -5.80
C PHE A 109 -7.60 -27.41 -7.21
N GLY A 110 -6.56 -28.13 -7.66
CA GLY A 110 -5.96 -27.92 -8.99
C GLY A 110 -4.93 -26.78 -9.05
N TYR A 111 -4.46 -26.30 -7.89
CA TYR A 111 -3.37 -25.32 -7.79
C TYR A 111 -2.26 -25.83 -6.85
N GLY A 112 -1.00 -25.50 -7.17
CA GLY A 112 0.17 -25.81 -6.32
C GLY A 112 0.70 -27.25 -6.40
N THR A 113 0.15 -28.10 -7.26
CA THR A 113 0.67 -29.45 -7.50
C THR A 113 1.71 -29.40 -8.63
N ASN A 114 2.93 -29.89 -8.39
CA ASN A 114 3.96 -30.09 -9.44
C ASN A 114 3.57 -31.17 -10.49
N SER A 115 2.35 -31.70 -10.41
CA SER A 115 1.83 -32.72 -11.32
C SER A 115 0.95 -32.08 -12.38
N SER A 116 1.12 -32.52 -13.63
CA SER A 116 0.27 -32.14 -14.76
C SER A 116 -1.09 -32.83 -14.76
N VAL A 117 -1.29 -33.81 -13.87
CA VAL A 117 -2.51 -34.61 -13.77
C VAL A 117 -3.03 -34.67 -12.33
N HIS A 118 -4.35 -34.76 -12.19
CA HIS A 118 -5.02 -34.95 -10.91
C HIS A 118 -4.54 -36.25 -10.24
N GLN A 119 -4.19 -36.16 -8.96
CA GLN A 119 -3.68 -37.29 -8.16
C GLN A 119 -4.79 -38.02 -7.38
N VAL A 120 -6.00 -37.48 -7.39
CA VAL A 120 -7.16 -37.93 -6.63
C VAL A 120 -8.41 -37.68 -7.46
N ASN A 121 -9.47 -38.44 -7.20
CA ASN A 121 -10.78 -38.07 -7.74
C ASN A 121 -11.43 -37.03 -6.83
N VAL A 122 -12.17 -36.12 -7.44
CA VAL A 122 -13.02 -35.15 -6.74
C VAL A 122 -14.42 -35.30 -7.31
N ILE A 123 -15.38 -35.68 -6.46
CA ILE A 123 -16.73 -36.08 -6.86
C ILE A 123 -17.75 -35.19 -6.16
N ALA A 124 -18.75 -34.70 -6.90
CA ALA A 124 -19.84 -33.92 -6.33
C ALA A 124 -20.71 -34.79 -5.41
N VAL A 125 -20.87 -34.39 -4.15
CA VAL A 125 -21.76 -35.07 -3.18
C VAL A 125 -23.18 -34.52 -3.30
N THR A 126 -23.29 -33.21 -3.49
CA THR A 126 -24.54 -32.50 -3.75
C THR A 126 -24.54 -31.93 -5.15
N LYS A 127 -25.67 -31.35 -5.58
CA LYS A 127 -25.64 -30.39 -6.68
C LYS A 127 -24.63 -29.31 -6.32
N LEU A 128 -23.69 -29.05 -7.23
CA LEU A 128 -22.51 -28.26 -6.94
C LEU A 128 -22.26 -27.26 -8.06
N SER A 129 -21.87 -26.05 -7.67
CA SER A 129 -21.37 -25.03 -8.58
C SER A 129 -19.96 -24.63 -8.17
N CYS A 130 -19.09 -24.38 -9.13
CA CYS A 130 -17.73 -23.93 -8.87
C CYS A 130 -17.25 -22.90 -9.90
N PHE A 131 -16.27 -22.10 -9.50
CA PHE A 131 -15.47 -21.30 -10.42
C PHE A 131 -14.25 -22.10 -10.86
N VAL A 132 -14.01 -22.16 -12.17
CA VAL A 132 -12.79 -22.71 -12.75
C VAL A 132 -11.99 -21.57 -13.35
N LEU A 133 -10.79 -21.33 -12.85
CA LEU A 133 -9.79 -20.48 -13.48
C LEU A 133 -8.91 -21.33 -14.39
N PRO A 134 -9.02 -21.20 -15.73
CA PRO A 134 -8.24 -22.01 -16.66
C PRO A 134 -6.72 -21.84 -16.45
N SER A 135 -5.96 -22.91 -16.68
CA SER A 135 -4.50 -22.97 -16.45
C SER A 135 -3.71 -21.87 -17.19
N GLN A 136 -4.17 -21.41 -18.35
CA GLN A 136 -3.59 -20.27 -19.08
C GLN A 136 -3.56 -18.96 -18.27
N TYR A 137 -4.48 -18.80 -17.32
CA TYR A 137 -4.55 -17.68 -16.40
C TYR A 137 -3.84 -17.94 -15.06
N GLY A 138 -3.14 -19.07 -14.91
CA GLY A 138 -2.39 -19.41 -13.69
C GLY A 138 -1.34 -18.36 -13.30
N HIS A 139 -0.86 -17.57 -14.27
CA HIS A 139 0.02 -16.43 -14.01
C HIS A 139 -0.63 -15.32 -13.16
N LEU A 140 -1.97 -15.26 -13.06
CA LEU A 140 -2.68 -14.33 -12.18
C LEU A 140 -2.64 -14.75 -10.70
N LEU A 141 -2.43 -16.05 -10.46
CA LEU A 141 -2.22 -16.61 -9.12
C LEU A 141 -0.75 -16.44 -8.67
N GLN A 142 0.16 -16.22 -9.62
CA GLN A 142 1.55 -15.89 -9.36
C GLN A 142 1.66 -14.38 -9.09
N THR A 143 1.83 -14.00 -7.82
CA THR A 143 1.93 -12.59 -7.48
C THR A 143 3.28 -12.02 -7.86
N LYS A 144 3.25 -10.93 -8.63
CA LYS A 144 4.14 -9.79 -8.39
C LYS A 144 3.42 -8.86 -7.41
N THR A 145 3.69 -9.11 -6.13
CA THR A 145 3.44 -8.26 -4.94
C THR A 145 2.00 -8.00 -4.51
N ILE A 146 1.66 -8.39 -3.26
CA ILE A 146 1.67 -7.39 -2.17
C ILE A 146 2.94 -7.53 -1.31
N TRP A 147 3.54 -8.71 -1.13
CA TRP A 147 4.61 -8.90 -0.12
C TRP A 147 5.50 -10.14 -0.29
N ASN A 148 6.04 -10.42 -1.48
CA ASN A 148 6.90 -11.59 -1.65
C ASN A 148 8.12 -11.52 -0.71
N ALA A 149 8.09 -12.32 0.36
CA ALA A 149 9.23 -12.60 1.21
C ALA A 149 10.23 -13.55 0.53
N GLU A 150 9.81 -14.19 -0.57
CA GLU A 150 10.53 -15.27 -1.24
C GLU A 150 11.28 -14.83 -2.52
N GLU A 151 10.93 -13.70 -3.14
CA GLU A 151 11.67 -13.16 -4.28
C GLU A 151 12.79 -12.23 -3.83
N THR A 152 13.96 -12.34 -4.47
CA THR A 152 15.10 -11.47 -4.19
C THR A 152 14.73 -10.00 -4.47
N PRO A 153 14.93 -9.08 -3.52
CA PRO A 153 14.58 -7.65 -3.65
C PRO A 153 15.22 -6.94 -4.85
N GLU A 154 16.23 -7.54 -5.48
CA GLU A 154 17.11 -6.96 -6.49
C GLU A 154 16.41 -6.64 -7.83
N SER A 155 15.29 -7.30 -8.14
CA SER A 155 14.50 -7.04 -9.36
C SER A 155 13.46 -5.92 -9.21
N HIS A 156 13.16 -5.50 -7.97
CA HIS A 156 12.14 -4.51 -7.66
C HIS A 156 12.69 -3.08 -7.66
N SER A 157 11.80 -2.10 -7.84
CA SER A 157 12.16 -0.68 -7.70
C SER A 157 12.70 -0.38 -6.29
N LEU A 158 13.55 0.65 -6.16
CA LEU A 158 14.09 1.03 -4.84
C LEU A 158 12.97 1.39 -3.84
N MET A 159 11.84 1.93 -4.30
CA MET A 159 10.70 2.21 -3.44
C MET A 159 10.08 0.93 -2.87
N GLU A 160 9.92 -0.11 -3.69
CA GLU A 160 9.43 -1.42 -3.22
C GLU A 160 10.40 -2.03 -2.21
N GLN A 161 11.71 -1.92 -2.44
CA GLN A 161 12.71 -2.40 -1.49
C GLN A 161 12.66 -1.63 -0.15
N ILE A 162 12.47 -0.30 -0.17
CA ILE A 162 12.31 0.51 1.04
C ILE A 162 11.06 0.12 1.82
N LEU A 163 9.96 -0.17 1.12
CA LEU A 163 8.68 -0.53 1.74
C LEU A 163 8.61 -2.02 2.12
N HIS A 164 9.52 -2.84 1.63
CA HIS A 164 9.59 -4.26 1.95
C HIS A 164 9.77 -4.47 3.47
N LEU A 165 9.01 -5.41 4.01
CA LEU A 165 9.03 -5.76 5.42
C LEU A 165 9.11 -7.27 5.56
N GLU A 166 10.04 -7.70 6.40
CA GLU A 166 10.14 -9.08 6.84
C GLU A 166 9.02 -9.38 7.84
N LYS A 167 8.29 -10.47 7.62
CA LYS A 167 7.26 -10.94 8.54
C LYS A 167 7.91 -11.76 9.65
N LEU A 168 7.77 -11.31 10.90
CA LEU A 168 8.26 -12.05 12.07
C LEU A 168 7.15 -12.93 12.67
N GLU A 169 5.90 -12.47 12.61
CA GLU A 169 4.70 -13.13 13.14
C GLU A 169 3.48 -12.65 12.33
N VAL A 170 2.27 -13.17 12.59
CA VAL A 170 0.99 -12.80 11.97
C VAL A 170 0.81 -11.29 11.87
N ASP A 171 1.01 -10.56 12.97
CA ASP A 171 0.80 -9.10 13.05
C ASP A 171 2.07 -8.33 13.45
N ILE A 172 3.25 -8.94 13.26
CA ILE A 172 4.55 -8.34 13.61
C ILE A 172 5.49 -8.36 12.41
N PHE A 173 6.00 -7.19 12.06
CA PHE A 173 6.87 -6.99 10.91
C PHE A 173 8.15 -6.26 11.29
N ARG A 174 9.23 -6.51 10.54
CA ARG A 174 10.54 -5.87 10.68
C ARG A 174 10.91 -5.13 9.41
N GLY A 175 11.20 -3.84 9.56
CA GLY A 175 11.69 -2.97 8.49
C GLY A 175 13.10 -2.46 8.77
N PHE A 176 13.77 -2.03 7.71
CA PHE A 176 15.12 -1.48 7.75
C PHE A 176 15.19 -0.14 7.05
N THR A 177 16.17 0.68 7.43
CA THR A 177 16.56 1.86 6.65
C THR A 177 17.66 1.42 5.69
N LEU A 178 17.38 1.42 4.39
CA LEU A 178 18.35 0.98 3.39
C LEU A 178 19.50 2.00 3.25
N PRO A 179 20.76 1.56 3.03
CA PRO A 179 21.88 2.45 2.77
C PRO A 179 21.70 3.36 1.55
N GLU A 180 20.94 2.90 0.56
CA GLU A 180 20.61 3.60 -0.69
C GLU A 180 19.47 4.60 -0.50
N ALA A 181 18.70 4.49 0.59
CA ALA A 181 17.64 5.44 0.90
C ALA A 181 18.24 6.78 1.36
N PRO A 182 17.53 7.91 1.14
CA PRO A 182 17.95 9.21 1.65
C PRO A 182 18.15 9.16 3.16
N THR A 183 19.41 9.30 3.60
CA THR A 183 19.76 9.25 5.02
C THR A 183 19.67 10.65 5.63
N PHE A 184 18.84 10.77 6.66
CA PHE A 184 18.77 11.95 7.52
C PHE A 184 19.44 11.66 8.85
N ASN A 185 19.51 12.63 9.77
CA ASN A 185 20.13 12.39 11.10
C ASN A 185 19.40 11.34 11.94
N GLN A 186 18.14 11.07 11.62
CA GLN A 186 17.23 10.14 12.27
C GLN A 186 16.39 9.45 11.19
N VAL A 187 15.67 8.40 11.55
CA VAL A 187 14.74 7.73 10.63
C VAL A 187 13.79 8.75 10.01
N PHE A 188 13.67 8.71 8.68
CA PHE A 188 12.81 9.60 7.92
C PHE A 188 11.34 9.36 8.29
N GLY A 189 10.57 10.43 8.50
CA GLY A 189 9.16 10.32 8.87
C GLY A 189 8.32 9.61 7.81
N GLY A 190 8.53 9.91 6.53
CA GLY A 190 7.89 9.21 5.43
C GLY A 190 8.25 7.71 5.35
N GLN A 191 9.45 7.30 5.81
CA GLN A 191 9.76 5.87 5.94
C GLN A 191 8.89 5.21 7.00
N LEU A 192 8.75 5.82 8.18
CA LEU A 192 7.87 5.31 9.24
C LEU A 192 6.42 5.23 8.78
N ILE A 193 5.90 6.27 8.14
CA ILE A 193 4.53 6.31 7.60
C ILE A 193 4.35 5.21 6.54
N GLY A 194 5.23 5.17 5.54
CA GLY A 194 5.15 4.22 4.43
C GLY A 194 5.24 2.78 4.92
N GLN A 195 6.25 2.43 5.70
CA GLN A 195 6.43 1.07 6.23
C GLN A 195 5.30 0.68 7.20
N ALA A 196 4.86 1.56 8.10
CA ALA A 196 3.76 1.23 9.01
C ALA A 196 2.43 1.03 8.28
N LEU A 197 2.13 1.87 7.27
CA LEU A 197 0.94 1.70 6.44
C LEU A 197 1.00 0.38 5.67
N ALA A 198 2.18 0.03 5.19
CA ALA A 198 2.39 -1.19 4.45
C ALA A 198 2.26 -2.42 5.38
N ALA A 199 2.79 -2.36 6.60
CA ALA A 199 2.53 -3.35 7.66
C ALA A 199 1.02 -3.50 7.95
N ALA A 200 0.28 -2.40 8.10
CA ALA A 200 -1.16 -2.45 8.30
C ALA A 200 -1.89 -3.12 7.12
N SER A 201 -1.51 -2.77 5.88
CA SER A 201 -2.13 -3.28 4.66
C SER A 201 -1.96 -4.80 4.51
N LYS A 202 -0.87 -5.40 5.01
CA LYS A 202 -0.67 -6.87 5.08
C LYS A 202 -1.70 -7.61 5.94
N THR A 203 -2.37 -6.91 6.86
CA THR A 203 -3.24 -7.52 7.87
C THR A 203 -4.72 -7.33 7.58
N VAL A 204 -5.05 -6.76 6.43
CA VAL A 204 -6.41 -6.41 6.01
C VAL A 204 -6.76 -7.21 4.76
N ASP A 205 -8.06 -7.50 4.60
CA ASP A 205 -8.64 -8.04 3.36
C ASP A 205 -8.15 -7.25 2.14
N CYS A 206 -7.65 -7.96 1.12
CA CYS A 206 -7.06 -7.41 -0.10
C CYS A 206 -8.00 -6.52 -0.94
N LEU A 207 -9.32 -6.60 -0.72
CA LEU A 207 -10.31 -5.74 -1.35
C LEU A 207 -10.49 -4.39 -0.65
N LYS A 208 -9.97 -4.23 0.58
CA LYS A 208 -10.06 -2.99 1.35
C LYS A 208 -8.78 -2.18 1.22
N LEU A 209 -8.90 -0.98 0.67
CA LEU A 209 -7.79 -0.04 0.50
C LEU A 209 -7.82 1.05 1.57
N VAL A 210 -6.64 1.52 1.97
CA VAL A 210 -6.51 2.61 2.96
C VAL A 210 -7.15 3.89 2.46
N HIS A 211 -8.20 4.38 3.11
CA HIS A 211 -8.81 5.67 2.75
C HIS A 211 -8.36 6.81 3.66
N SER A 212 -7.90 6.52 4.88
CA SER A 212 -7.33 7.54 5.76
C SER A 212 -6.30 6.98 6.73
N LEU A 213 -5.37 7.84 7.17
CA LEU A 213 -4.41 7.54 8.21
C LEU A 213 -4.12 8.76 9.08
N HIS A 214 -3.74 8.49 10.33
CA HIS A 214 -3.35 9.48 11.34
C HIS A 214 -2.16 8.97 12.12
N ALA A 215 -1.08 9.73 12.13
CA ALA A 215 0.18 9.35 12.72
C ALA A 215 0.63 10.34 13.79
N ILE A 216 1.30 9.86 14.83
CA ILE A 216 1.96 10.65 15.85
C ILE A 216 3.41 10.19 15.96
N PHE A 217 4.34 11.15 15.90
CA PHE A 217 5.78 10.93 16.09
C PHE A 217 6.14 11.24 17.55
N LEU A 218 6.66 10.24 18.26
CA LEU A 218 6.95 10.34 19.69
C LEU A 218 8.44 10.51 19.95
N ILE A 219 9.28 9.71 19.28
CA ILE A 219 10.73 9.64 19.52
C ILE A 219 11.46 9.50 18.18
N ALA A 220 12.62 10.14 18.06
CA ALA A 220 13.48 9.99 16.89
C ALA A 220 14.05 8.56 16.78
N GLY A 221 13.94 7.94 15.61
CA GLY A 221 14.51 6.62 15.34
C GLY A 221 15.97 6.67 14.94
N ASP A 222 16.68 5.57 15.24
CA ASP A 222 18.07 5.31 14.82
C ASP A 222 18.08 4.58 13.48
N ASN A 223 18.76 5.15 12.48
CA ASN A 223 18.85 4.57 11.13
C ASN A 223 19.58 3.22 11.09
N ASN A 224 20.45 2.95 12.07
CA ASN A 224 21.27 1.74 12.09
C ASN A 224 20.57 0.57 12.80
N MET A 225 19.33 0.76 13.24
CA MET A 225 18.56 -0.26 13.94
C MET A 225 17.33 -0.67 13.14
N PRO A 226 16.96 -1.97 13.15
CA PRO A 226 15.68 -2.40 12.60
C PRO A 226 14.52 -1.75 13.35
N ILE A 227 13.42 -1.55 12.65
CA ILE A 227 12.17 -1.02 13.21
C ILE A 227 11.16 -2.17 13.28
N ILE A 228 10.62 -2.42 14.46
CA ILE A 228 9.57 -3.42 14.64
C ILE A 228 8.22 -2.75 14.55
N TYR A 229 7.39 -3.15 13.59
CA TYR A 229 6.03 -2.69 13.40
C TYR A 229 5.07 -3.74 13.98
N GLN A 230 4.42 -3.40 15.08
CA GLN A 230 3.38 -4.24 15.70
C GLN A 230 2.02 -3.71 15.29
N VAL A 231 1.22 -4.55 14.63
CA VAL A 231 -0.12 -4.20 14.16
C VAL A 231 -1.16 -4.72 15.15
N HIS A 232 -2.15 -3.89 15.47
CA HIS A 232 -3.30 -4.23 16.27
C HIS A 232 -4.56 -4.11 15.39
N ARG A 233 -5.37 -5.17 15.39
CA ARG A 233 -6.63 -5.23 14.64
C ARG A 233 -7.76 -4.64 15.49
N GLU A 234 -7.99 -3.34 15.33
CA GLU A 234 -9.00 -2.61 16.12
C GLU A 234 -10.43 -3.00 15.71
N ARG A 235 -10.66 -3.21 14.40
CA ARG A 235 -11.97 -3.59 13.87
C ARG A 235 -11.85 -4.25 12.50
N ASP A 236 -12.64 -5.30 12.29
CA ASP A 236 -12.93 -5.88 10.97
C ASP A 236 -14.45 -5.91 10.75
N GLY A 237 -14.95 -4.95 9.98
CA GLY A 237 -16.34 -4.91 9.51
C GLY A 237 -16.46 -5.35 8.06
N THR A 238 -17.68 -5.39 7.55
CA THR A 238 -17.95 -5.76 6.15
C THR A 238 -17.32 -4.76 5.18
N SER A 239 -17.66 -3.47 5.28
CA SER A 239 -17.09 -2.45 4.38
C SER A 239 -15.78 -1.85 4.88
N PHE A 240 -15.58 -1.76 6.20
CA PHE A 240 -14.44 -1.05 6.80
C PHE A 240 -13.57 -1.96 7.65
N ALA A 241 -12.27 -1.66 7.71
CA ALA A 241 -11.34 -2.23 8.67
C ALA A 241 -10.48 -1.12 9.30
N THR A 242 -10.10 -1.28 10.56
CA THR A 242 -9.26 -0.31 11.28
C THR A 242 -8.07 -1.03 11.89
N ARG A 243 -6.88 -0.44 11.74
CA ARG A 243 -5.62 -0.94 12.31
C ARG A 243 -4.93 0.17 13.09
N LYS A 244 -4.30 -0.20 14.21
CA LYS A 244 -3.31 0.61 14.89
C LYS A 244 -1.94 -0.03 14.69
N VAL A 245 -0.92 0.74 14.38
CA VAL A 245 0.47 0.27 14.23
C VAL A 245 1.35 1.01 15.20
N GLU A 246 2.16 0.28 15.96
CA GLU A 246 3.20 0.82 16.82
C GLU A 246 4.57 0.46 16.22
N ALA A 247 5.37 1.47 15.89
CA ALA A 247 6.76 1.28 15.45
C ALA A 247 7.70 1.40 16.65
N LYS A 248 8.51 0.36 16.89
CA LYS A 248 9.33 0.19 18.09
C LYS A 248 10.81 0.03 17.76
N GLN A 249 11.66 0.68 18.56
CA GLN A 249 13.10 0.39 18.68
C GLN A 249 13.47 0.31 20.15
N LYS A 250 14.35 -0.64 20.52
CA LYS A 250 14.78 -0.85 21.92
C LYS A 250 13.60 -1.02 22.91
N GLY A 251 12.48 -1.57 22.44
CA GLY A 251 11.24 -1.73 23.22
C GLY A 251 10.42 -0.45 23.42
N LEU A 252 10.87 0.70 22.91
CA LEU A 252 10.16 1.98 23.03
C LEU A 252 9.34 2.27 21.76
N VAL A 253 8.09 2.71 21.94
CA VAL A 253 7.25 3.18 20.82
C VAL A 253 7.75 4.55 20.36
N MET A 254 8.19 4.62 19.11
CA MET A 254 8.68 5.84 18.50
C MET A 254 7.62 6.56 17.68
N PHE A 255 6.66 5.79 17.17
CA PHE A 255 5.66 6.26 16.23
C PHE A 255 4.42 5.38 16.34
N THR A 256 3.26 6.02 16.28
CA THR A 256 1.95 5.35 16.30
C THR A 256 1.16 5.81 15.09
N LEU A 257 0.55 4.88 14.38
CA LEU A 257 -0.32 5.12 13.23
C LEU A 257 -1.68 4.47 13.46
N ILE A 258 -2.77 5.17 13.19
CA ILE A 258 -4.11 4.60 13.08
C ILE A 258 -4.53 4.73 11.62
N VAL A 259 -4.99 3.63 11.03
CA VAL A 259 -5.33 3.52 9.61
C VAL A 259 -6.74 2.97 9.48
N SER A 260 -7.52 3.56 8.58
CA SER A 260 -8.86 3.09 8.20
C SER A 260 -8.85 2.66 6.74
N PHE A 261 -9.42 1.49 6.49
CA PHE A 261 -9.51 0.84 5.18
C PHE A 261 -10.98 0.66 4.81
N GLN A 262 -11.28 0.75 3.52
CA GLN A 262 -12.62 0.58 3.00
C GLN A 262 -12.57 -0.22 1.70
N LYS A 263 -13.57 -1.08 1.49
CA LYS A 263 -13.79 -1.68 0.17
C LYS A 263 -14.17 -0.60 -0.84
N GLU A 264 -13.82 -0.78 -2.11
CA GLU A 264 -14.22 0.18 -3.14
C GLU A 264 -15.74 0.14 -3.34
N GLU A 265 -16.38 1.31 -3.33
CA GLU A 265 -17.84 1.47 -3.42
C GLU A 265 -18.15 2.69 -4.30
N LEU A 266 -19.25 2.61 -5.05
CA LEU A 266 -19.80 3.78 -5.76
C LEU A 266 -20.50 4.71 -4.75
N GLY A 267 -20.43 6.01 -4.99
CA GLY A 267 -20.98 7.01 -4.08
C GLY A 267 -21.16 8.39 -4.70
N PHE A 268 -21.43 9.38 -3.84
CA PHE A 268 -21.54 10.76 -4.28
C PHE A 268 -20.17 11.34 -4.61
N GLU A 269 -20.10 12.10 -5.70
CA GLU A 269 -18.86 12.69 -6.19
C GLU A 269 -18.92 14.21 -6.29
N HIS A 270 -17.91 14.87 -5.72
CA HIS A 270 -17.59 16.27 -5.98
C HIS A 270 -16.13 16.53 -5.58
N GLN A 271 -15.51 17.57 -6.14
CA GLN A 271 -14.27 18.13 -5.62
C GLN A 271 -14.34 19.66 -5.63
N ALA A 272 -14.06 20.29 -4.50
CA ALA A 272 -14.02 21.76 -4.40
C ALA A 272 -12.64 22.34 -4.71
N ALA A 273 -11.57 21.60 -4.41
CA ALA A 273 -10.22 22.06 -4.66
C ALA A 273 -9.91 22.05 -6.16
N ILE A 274 -9.39 23.17 -6.66
CA ILE A 274 -8.98 23.34 -8.05
C ILE A 274 -7.47 23.13 -8.14
N MET A 275 -7.02 22.30 -9.09
CA MET A 275 -5.59 22.15 -9.37
C MET A 275 -5.02 23.50 -9.85
N PRO A 276 -3.94 24.02 -9.23
CA PRO A 276 -3.36 25.29 -9.66
C PRO A 276 -2.70 25.15 -11.04
N VAL A 277 -2.71 26.25 -11.80
CA VAL A 277 -2.02 26.30 -13.09
C VAL A 277 -0.51 26.37 -12.84
N VAL A 278 0.20 25.31 -13.21
CA VAL A 278 1.65 25.18 -13.10
C VAL A 278 2.24 24.61 -14.40
N PRO A 279 3.53 24.81 -14.69
CA PRO A 279 4.16 24.16 -15.83
C PRO A 279 4.06 22.62 -15.72
N PRO A 280 3.90 21.92 -16.85
CA PRO A 280 3.94 20.47 -16.86
C PRO A 280 5.32 19.95 -16.45
N PRO A 281 5.41 18.75 -15.85
CA PRO A 281 6.67 18.24 -15.31
C PRO A 281 7.77 18.16 -16.36
N GLU A 282 7.44 17.88 -17.63
CA GLU A 282 8.38 17.76 -18.73
C GLU A 282 9.14 19.06 -19.04
N GLN A 283 8.60 20.23 -18.67
CA GLN A 283 9.26 21.53 -18.83
C GLN A 283 10.12 21.94 -17.63
N LEU A 284 10.06 21.19 -16.54
CA LEU A 284 10.74 21.48 -15.30
C LEU A 284 12.00 20.63 -15.16
N LEU A 285 13.02 21.23 -14.55
CA LEU A 285 14.26 20.52 -14.26
C LEU A 285 14.07 19.54 -13.10
N ASN A 286 14.68 18.36 -13.22
CA ASN A 286 14.82 17.44 -12.10
C ASN A 286 15.97 17.87 -11.17
N MET A 287 16.12 17.16 -10.05
CA MET A 287 17.13 17.50 -9.04
C MET A 287 18.57 17.31 -9.51
N GLU A 288 18.81 16.34 -10.39
CA GLU A 288 20.11 16.09 -11.03
C GLU A 288 20.51 17.28 -11.92
N GLU A 289 19.62 17.72 -12.80
CA GLU A 289 19.82 18.85 -13.70
C GLU A 289 20.00 20.17 -12.93
N ILE A 290 19.21 20.39 -11.87
CA ILE A 290 19.37 21.54 -10.99
C ILE A 290 20.76 21.52 -10.34
N ARG A 291 21.22 20.35 -9.89
CA ARG A 291 22.55 20.18 -9.30
C ARG A 291 23.64 20.45 -10.33
N GLU A 292 23.59 19.84 -11.50
CA GLU A 292 24.57 20.03 -12.58
C GLU A 292 24.66 21.50 -12.99
N ARG A 293 23.52 22.18 -13.13
CA ARG A 293 23.48 23.61 -13.41
C ARG A 293 24.18 24.42 -12.31
N ARG A 294 24.00 24.09 -11.03
CA ARG A 294 24.71 24.75 -9.92
C ARG A 294 26.21 24.48 -9.91
N LEU A 295 26.65 23.31 -10.40
CA LEU A 295 28.07 22.95 -10.49
C LEU A 295 28.78 23.67 -11.64
N THR A 296 28.06 24.00 -12.70
CA THR A 296 28.62 24.58 -13.94
C THR A 296 28.42 26.08 -14.05
N ASP A 297 27.41 26.66 -13.39
CA ASP A 297 27.08 28.08 -13.48
C ASP A 297 28.18 28.97 -12.85
N PRO A 298 28.84 29.84 -13.65
CA PRO A 298 29.97 30.66 -13.20
C PRO A 298 29.58 31.71 -12.17
N ARG A 299 28.28 31.99 -11.98
CA ARG A 299 27.79 32.91 -10.94
C ARG A 299 27.98 32.36 -9.52
N PHE A 300 28.19 31.06 -9.35
CA PHE A 300 28.51 30.48 -8.05
C PHE A 300 30.02 30.48 -7.78
N PRO A 301 30.47 30.84 -6.55
CA PRO A 301 31.89 30.82 -6.19
C PRO A 301 32.54 29.46 -6.44
N MET A 302 33.77 29.45 -6.94
CA MET A 302 34.52 28.22 -7.24
C MET A 302 34.58 27.26 -6.03
N GLN A 303 34.75 27.80 -4.83
CA GLN A 303 34.77 27.02 -3.58
C GLN A 303 33.44 26.29 -3.33
N TYR A 304 32.31 26.94 -3.61
CA TYR A 304 30.99 26.31 -3.51
C TYR A 304 30.82 25.19 -4.52
N ARG A 305 31.18 25.44 -5.79
CA ARG A 305 31.09 24.45 -6.89
C ARG A 305 31.94 23.22 -6.58
N ASN A 306 33.18 23.41 -6.13
CA ASN A 306 34.08 22.33 -5.71
C ASN A 306 33.56 21.56 -4.49
N SER A 307 32.99 22.24 -3.49
CA SER A 307 32.40 21.58 -2.31
C SER A 307 31.16 20.76 -2.68
N ALA A 308 30.30 21.29 -3.55
CA ALA A 308 29.12 20.59 -4.03
C ALA A 308 29.49 19.35 -4.88
N ALA A 309 30.51 19.45 -5.74
CA ALA A 309 30.99 18.34 -6.56
C ALA A 309 31.53 17.17 -5.72
N LYS A 310 32.21 17.46 -4.61
CA LYS A 310 32.76 16.44 -3.69
C LYS A 310 31.70 15.68 -2.89
N LYS A 311 30.48 16.21 -2.76
CA LYS A 311 29.40 15.52 -2.02
C LYS A 311 28.83 14.40 -2.87
N LYS A 312 28.88 13.15 -2.37
CA LYS A 312 28.16 12.02 -2.99
C LYS A 312 26.69 12.41 -3.19
N PHE A 313 26.21 12.31 -4.41
CA PHE A 313 24.80 12.46 -4.74
C PHE A 313 24.18 11.08 -4.77
N VAL A 314 23.19 10.85 -3.91
CA VAL A 314 22.36 9.64 -3.98
C VAL A 314 21.02 10.11 -4.53
N PRO A 315 20.65 9.71 -5.76
CA PRO A 315 19.35 10.03 -6.32
C PRO A 315 18.25 9.56 -5.38
N TRP A 316 17.26 10.42 -5.13
CA TRP A 316 16.12 10.03 -4.31
C TRP A 316 15.27 9.01 -5.06
N PRO A 317 14.64 8.05 -4.35
CA PRO A 317 13.74 7.08 -4.97
C PRO A 317 12.48 7.73 -5.53
N ILE A 318 12.19 8.97 -5.09
CA ILE A 318 11.15 9.84 -5.63
C ILE A 318 11.83 10.92 -6.49
N GLU A 319 11.43 11.01 -7.76
CA GLU A 319 11.77 12.13 -8.63
C GLU A 319 10.91 13.35 -8.25
N MET A 320 11.52 14.53 -8.16
CA MET A 320 10.82 15.79 -7.84
C MET A 320 11.19 16.87 -8.84
N ARG A 321 10.18 17.64 -9.29
CA ARG A 321 10.34 18.78 -10.19
C ARG A 321 9.58 19.99 -9.67
N PHE A 322 10.32 21.02 -9.25
CA PHE A 322 9.76 22.21 -8.60
C PHE A 322 9.11 23.15 -9.60
N CYS A 323 7.87 23.55 -9.33
CA CYS A 323 7.11 24.46 -10.20
C CYS A 323 7.46 25.93 -9.99
N GLN A 324 8.08 26.23 -8.84
CA GLN A 324 8.32 27.58 -8.35
C GLN A 324 9.75 28.05 -8.66
N ASP A 325 9.87 29.31 -9.06
CA ASP A 325 11.16 29.98 -9.28
C ASP A 325 11.87 30.34 -7.97
N SER A 326 13.15 30.71 -8.05
CA SER A 326 13.94 31.12 -6.88
C SER A 326 13.38 32.33 -6.13
N LYS A 327 12.51 33.13 -6.75
CA LYS A 327 11.90 34.32 -6.15
C LYS A 327 10.81 34.00 -5.12
N SER A 328 10.14 32.85 -5.22
CA SER A 328 9.07 32.45 -4.30
C SER A 328 9.58 31.62 -3.10
N GLN A 329 10.89 31.58 -2.87
CA GLN A 329 11.51 30.79 -1.79
C GLN A 329 11.09 31.18 -0.37
N HIS A 330 10.45 32.34 -0.21
CA HIS A 330 9.96 32.88 1.06
C HIS A 330 8.44 32.75 1.23
N GLU A 331 7.71 32.38 0.18
CA GLU A 331 6.28 32.14 0.30
C GLU A 331 6.04 30.93 1.21
N PRO A 332 5.02 30.97 2.08
CA PRO A 332 4.62 29.82 2.90
C PRO A 332 3.93 28.73 2.06
N SER A 333 4.35 28.53 0.82
CA SER A 333 3.81 27.53 -0.09
C SER A 333 4.91 26.87 -0.90
N LEU A 334 4.64 25.67 -1.41
CA LEU A 334 5.52 24.92 -2.28
C LEU A 334 4.71 24.03 -3.21
N HIS A 335 4.95 24.15 -4.52
CA HIS A 335 4.36 23.26 -5.52
C HIS A 335 5.46 22.49 -6.26
N TYR A 336 5.33 21.17 -6.33
CA TYR A 336 6.22 20.34 -7.13
C TYR A 336 5.50 19.10 -7.67
N TRP A 337 5.92 18.67 -8.84
CA TRP A 337 5.56 17.36 -9.38
C TRP A 337 6.45 16.31 -8.76
N PHE A 338 5.88 15.15 -8.44
CA PHE A 338 6.66 13.99 -8.01
C PHE A 338 6.12 12.69 -8.60
N ARG A 339 7.00 11.69 -8.64
CA ARG A 339 6.68 10.29 -8.94
C ARG A 339 7.78 9.37 -8.40
N ALA A 340 7.45 8.12 -8.15
CA ALA A 340 8.44 7.07 -7.92
C ALA A 340 9.31 6.86 -9.16
N ARG A 341 10.60 6.60 -8.95
CA ARG A 341 11.51 6.22 -10.03
C ARG A 341 11.36 4.73 -10.36
N GLY A 342 11.33 4.42 -11.64
CA GLY A 342 11.14 3.06 -12.13
C GLY A 342 9.67 2.67 -12.21
N LYS A 343 9.41 1.48 -12.75
CA LYS A 343 8.06 0.91 -12.83
C LYS A 343 7.74 0.24 -11.50
N LEU A 344 6.60 0.57 -10.91
CA LEU A 344 6.09 -0.11 -9.72
C LEU A 344 5.25 -1.33 -10.14
N SER A 345 5.21 -2.32 -9.25
CA SER A 345 4.25 -3.42 -9.33
C SER A 345 2.80 -2.90 -9.29
N ASP A 346 1.90 -3.57 -10.02
CA ASP A 346 0.50 -3.13 -10.24
C ASP A 346 -0.42 -3.48 -9.05
N ASP A 347 -0.03 -3.00 -7.86
CA ASP A 347 -0.75 -3.16 -6.61
C ASP A 347 -1.20 -1.80 -6.06
N PRO A 348 -2.51 -1.53 -5.97
CA PRO A 348 -3.04 -0.30 -5.41
C PRO A 348 -2.58 0.00 -3.98
N ALA A 349 -2.35 -1.04 -3.15
CA ALA A 349 -1.87 -0.86 -1.78
C ALA A 349 -0.44 -0.33 -1.76
N LEU A 350 0.45 -0.93 -2.57
CA LEU A 350 1.82 -0.43 -2.80
C LEU A 350 1.82 1.04 -3.24
N HIS A 351 1.02 1.41 -4.24
CA HIS A 351 0.97 2.80 -4.70
C HIS A 351 0.54 3.78 -3.60
N ARG A 352 -0.46 3.42 -2.76
CA ARG A 352 -0.84 4.26 -1.60
C ARG A 352 0.27 4.34 -0.56
N CYS A 353 1.03 3.26 -0.32
CA CYS A 353 2.19 3.26 0.58
C CYS A 353 3.33 4.16 0.08
N VAL A 354 3.60 4.14 -1.23
CA VAL A 354 4.61 5.02 -1.85
C VAL A 354 4.20 6.49 -1.76
N VAL A 355 2.92 6.81 -2.00
CA VAL A 355 2.42 8.18 -1.82
C VAL A 355 2.47 8.61 -0.35
N ALA A 356 2.15 7.72 0.59
CA ALA A 356 2.30 7.98 2.01
C ALA A 356 3.76 8.23 2.41
N TYR A 357 4.72 7.50 1.83
CA TYR A 357 6.15 7.78 1.99
C TYR A 357 6.53 9.18 1.44
N ALA A 358 6.11 9.49 0.22
CA ALA A 358 6.46 10.74 -0.46
C ALA A 358 5.83 11.98 0.20
N SER A 359 4.73 11.80 0.93
CA SER A 359 3.95 12.88 1.55
C SER A 359 4.71 13.72 2.57
N ASP A 360 5.69 13.14 3.27
CA ASP A 360 6.50 13.83 4.30
C ASP A 360 7.76 14.48 3.70
N LEU A 361 8.02 14.33 2.39
CA LEU A 361 9.15 14.97 1.73
C LEU A 361 8.94 16.48 1.67
N LEU A 362 9.89 17.25 2.24
CA LEU A 362 9.91 18.73 2.24
C LEU A 362 8.73 19.41 2.96
N TYR A 363 7.74 18.66 3.42
CA TYR A 363 6.41 19.13 3.77
C TYR A 363 6.41 20.13 4.94
N SER A 364 6.79 19.69 6.14
CA SER A 364 6.91 20.57 7.32
C SER A 364 7.89 21.74 7.10
N GLY A 365 8.88 21.55 6.23
CA GLY A 365 9.87 22.57 5.88
C GLY A 365 9.28 23.81 5.21
N VAL A 366 8.09 23.71 4.60
CA VAL A 366 7.39 24.85 3.97
C VAL A 366 6.99 25.91 4.99
N SER A 367 6.63 25.51 6.21
CA SER A 367 6.33 26.45 7.31
C SER A 367 7.51 27.34 7.70
N LEU A 368 8.73 26.94 7.35
CA LEU A 368 9.94 27.72 7.60
C LEU A 368 10.27 28.72 6.47
N ASN A 369 9.63 28.62 5.30
CA ASN A 369 9.94 29.47 4.14
C ASN A 369 9.91 30.97 4.47
N PRO A 370 8.87 31.53 5.12
CA PRO A 370 8.80 32.96 5.44
C PRO A 370 9.89 33.41 6.43
N HIS A 371 10.47 32.47 7.16
CA HIS A 371 11.47 32.74 8.19
C HIS A 371 12.91 32.56 7.68
N ARG A 372 13.09 32.04 6.46
CA ARG A 372 14.41 31.80 5.87
C ARG A 372 15.20 33.10 5.80
N LYS A 373 16.40 33.07 6.36
CA LYS A 373 17.38 34.15 6.27
C LYS A 373 18.78 33.58 6.33
N ARG A 374 19.75 34.30 5.76
CA ARG A 374 21.15 33.87 5.75
C ARG A 374 21.63 33.56 7.18
N GLY A 375 22.23 32.39 7.36
CA GLY A 375 22.77 31.94 8.66
C GLY A 375 21.76 31.40 9.66
N LEU A 376 20.45 31.39 9.33
CA LEU A 376 19.46 30.75 10.20
C LEU A 376 19.68 29.24 10.20
N LYS A 377 19.93 28.69 11.39
CA LYS A 377 19.89 27.25 11.64
C LYS A 377 18.59 26.94 12.38
N THR A 378 17.84 25.99 11.86
CA THR A 378 16.60 25.51 12.47
C THR A 378 16.73 24.05 12.86
N TYR A 379 15.88 23.66 13.79
CA TYR A 379 15.61 22.28 14.17
C TYR A 379 14.12 22.05 13.96
N SER A 380 13.78 21.01 13.20
CA SER A 380 12.40 20.66 12.88
C SER A 380 12.16 19.18 13.16
N LEU A 381 11.01 18.86 13.75
CA LEU A 381 10.53 17.50 13.95
C LEU A 381 9.05 17.44 13.63
N SER A 382 8.61 16.46 12.84
CA SER A 382 7.19 16.15 12.68
C SER A 382 6.59 15.76 14.04
N LEU A 383 5.40 16.26 14.35
CA LEU A 383 4.65 15.90 15.56
C LEU A 383 3.54 14.91 15.22
N ASP A 384 2.81 15.19 14.14
CA ASP A 384 1.77 14.34 13.60
C ASP A 384 1.85 14.27 12.07
N HIS A 385 1.00 13.45 11.45
CA HIS A 385 0.76 13.44 10.01
C HIS A 385 -0.60 12.77 9.73
N SER A 386 -1.47 13.43 8.97
CA SER A 386 -2.79 12.87 8.61
C SER A 386 -3.01 12.94 7.11
N MET A 387 -3.56 11.88 6.52
CA MET A 387 -3.87 11.80 5.08
C MET A 387 -5.24 11.18 4.84
N TRP A 388 -5.87 11.61 3.74
CA TRP A 388 -7.10 11.04 3.20
C TRP A 388 -6.91 10.79 1.71
N PHE A 389 -7.11 9.53 1.29
CA PHE A 389 -7.06 9.10 -0.10
C PHE A 389 -8.48 9.09 -0.66
N HIS A 390 -8.73 9.96 -1.64
CA HIS A 390 -10.06 10.18 -2.20
C HIS A 390 -10.31 9.37 -3.48
N LYS A 391 -9.26 9.14 -4.26
CA LYS A 391 -9.32 8.48 -5.57
C LYS A 391 -8.19 7.47 -5.75
N PRO A 392 -8.30 6.54 -6.72
CA PRO A 392 -7.18 5.66 -7.11
C PRO A 392 -5.91 6.45 -7.42
N VAL A 393 -4.76 5.87 -7.11
CA VAL A 393 -3.46 6.55 -7.24
C VAL A 393 -2.44 5.65 -7.92
N LYS A 394 -1.67 6.23 -8.84
CA LYS A 394 -0.51 5.60 -9.47
C LYS A 394 0.74 6.40 -9.10
N ALA A 395 1.49 5.89 -8.14
CA ALA A 395 2.65 6.56 -7.60
C ALA A 395 3.86 6.62 -8.56
N ASP A 396 3.88 5.83 -9.64
CA ASP A 396 4.88 5.89 -10.71
C ASP A 396 4.46 6.80 -11.90
N ASP A 397 3.28 7.43 -11.81
CA ASP A 397 2.88 8.55 -12.66
C ASP A 397 2.99 9.87 -11.90
N TRP A 398 2.96 10.98 -12.64
CA TRP A 398 3.14 12.32 -12.09
C TRP A 398 1.95 12.77 -11.23
N LEU A 399 2.26 13.11 -9.98
CA LEU A 399 1.35 13.77 -9.05
C LEU A 399 1.85 15.17 -8.72
N LEU A 400 0.98 16.17 -8.81
CA LEU A 400 1.27 17.53 -8.38
C LEU A 400 0.99 17.66 -6.89
N TYR A 401 2.01 17.95 -6.10
CA TYR A 401 1.88 18.22 -4.67
C TYR A 401 1.85 19.73 -4.42
N VAL A 402 0.72 20.19 -3.90
CA VAL A 402 0.43 21.58 -3.51
C VAL A 402 0.46 21.67 -1.99
N ILE A 403 1.44 22.41 -1.45
CA ILE A 403 1.64 22.58 0.00
C ILE A 403 1.48 24.05 0.36
N ASP A 404 0.74 24.30 1.44
CA ASP A 404 0.54 25.64 2.02
C ASP A 404 0.72 25.59 3.54
N SER A 405 1.33 26.62 4.11
CA SER A 405 1.50 26.81 5.55
C SER A 405 0.72 28.04 6.02
N PRO A 406 -0.50 27.87 6.56
CA PRO A 406 -1.32 29.01 6.97
C PRO A 406 -0.84 29.64 8.28
N SER A 407 -0.06 28.92 9.11
CA SER A 407 0.40 29.42 10.39
C SER A 407 1.69 28.77 10.88
N ALA A 408 2.54 29.59 11.49
CA ALA A 408 3.68 29.19 12.29
C ALA A 408 3.69 30.02 13.58
N HIS A 409 3.46 29.37 14.72
CA HIS A 409 3.31 30.04 16.01
C HIS A 409 3.75 29.15 17.18
N GLY A 410 4.26 29.75 18.25
CA GLY A 410 4.56 29.02 19.48
C GLY A 410 5.62 27.91 19.35
N GLY A 411 6.52 28.02 18.37
CA GLY A 411 7.51 26.98 18.06
C GLY A 411 6.94 25.80 17.29
N ARG A 412 5.79 25.96 16.62
CA ARG A 412 5.15 24.98 15.76
C ARG A 412 4.85 25.58 14.39
N GLY A 413 4.90 24.74 13.37
CA GLY A 413 4.55 25.08 11.99
C GLY A 413 3.49 24.12 11.49
N PHE A 414 2.37 24.66 11.02
CA PHE A 414 1.28 23.87 10.47
C PHE A 414 1.31 23.94 8.95
N VAL A 415 1.14 22.80 8.28
CA VAL A 415 1.08 22.67 6.83
C VAL A 415 -0.14 21.85 6.42
N THR A 416 -0.69 22.24 5.28
CA THR A 416 -1.76 21.55 4.58
C THR A 416 -1.28 21.19 3.18
N GLY A 417 -1.78 20.08 2.66
CA GLY A 417 -1.31 19.48 1.43
C GLY A 417 -2.46 18.92 0.60
N ARG A 418 -2.33 19.05 -0.71
CA ARG A 418 -3.23 18.49 -1.72
C ARG A 418 -2.41 17.87 -2.82
N MET A 419 -2.75 16.65 -3.24
CA MET A 419 -2.10 15.97 -4.36
C MET A 419 -3.09 15.78 -5.49
N PHE A 420 -2.72 16.22 -6.69
CA PHE A 420 -3.53 16.11 -7.90
C PHE A 420 -2.86 15.19 -8.92
N ASN A 421 -3.64 14.45 -9.71
CA ASN A 421 -3.12 13.81 -10.91
C ASN A 421 -3.02 14.82 -12.08
N ARG A 422 -2.49 14.39 -13.22
CA ARG A 422 -2.35 15.23 -14.42
C ARG A 422 -3.68 15.76 -14.97
N GLN A 423 -4.77 15.05 -14.71
CA GLN A 423 -6.12 15.39 -15.13
C GLN A 423 -6.77 16.44 -14.19
N GLY A 424 -6.10 16.84 -13.11
CA GLY A 424 -6.61 17.82 -12.16
C GLY A 424 -7.56 17.25 -11.11
N GLU A 425 -7.60 15.93 -10.96
CA GLU A 425 -8.40 15.26 -9.93
C GLU A 425 -7.66 15.28 -8.59
N LEU A 426 -8.37 15.63 -7.52
CA LEU A 426 -7.83 15.62 -6.16
C LEU A 426 -7.72 14.17 -5.67
N ILE A 427 -6.50 13.67 -5.55
CA ILE A 427 -6.21 12.28 -5.16
C ILE A 427 -6.05 12.15 -3.65
N VAL A 428 -5.31 13.07 -3.03
CA VAL A 428 -5.01 13.03 -1.59
C VAL A 428 -5.15 14.41 -0.97
N SER A 429 -5.68 14.47 0.25
CA SER A 429 -5.57 15.64 1.14
C SER A 429 -4.80 15.25 2.39
N LEU A 430 -4.02 16.17 2.93
CA LEU A 430 -3.20 15.90 4.10
C LEU A 430 -2.89 17.14 4.93
N THR A 431 -2.52 16.92 6.19
CA THR A 431 -2.14 17.95 7.17
C THR A 431 -1.03 17.44 8.07
N GLN A 432 -0.18 18.35 8.55
CA GLN A 432 0.87 18.04 9.52
C GLN A 432 1.22 19.28 10.34
N GLU A 433 1.44 19.09 11.62
CA GLU A 433 2.12 20.02 12.49
C GLU A 433 3.53 19.51 12.81
N ALA A 434 4.49 20.41 12.80
CA ALA A 434 5.87 20.13 13.18
C ALA A 434 6.32 21.08 14.28
N LEU A 435 7.15 20.58 15.19
CA LEU A 435 7.97 21.42 16.05
C LEU A 435 8.97 22.15 15.16
N ILE A 436 9.00 23.47 15.22
CA ILE A 436 10.00 24.30 14.55
C ILE A 436 10.69 25.20 15.57
N ARG A 437 12.02 25.09 15.67
CA ARG A 437 12.82 25.90 16.59
C ARG A 437 14.05 26.43 15.89
N ARG A 438 14.57 27.55 16.41
CA ARG A 438 15.95 27.96 16.10
C ARG A 438 16.88 26.94 16.74
N ALA A 439 17.84 26.43 15.99
CA ALA A 439 18.87 25.57 16.55
C ALA A 439 19.67 26.39 17.57
N LYS A 440 19.84 25.86 18.79
CA LYS A 440 20.73 26.48 19.78
C LYS A 440 22.17 26.36 19.29
N THR A 441 22.97 27.40 19.50
CA THR A 441 24.43 27.32 19.35
C THR A 441 24.96 26.19 20.24
N PRO A 442 25.91 25.35 19.79
CA PRO A 442 26.44 24.26 20.61
C PRO A 442 26.93 24.79 21.96
N GLY A 443 26.41 24.26 23.08
CA GLY A 443 26.76 24.68 24.45
C GLY A 443 25.63 24.73 25.47
N GLN A 444 24.36 24.58 25.07
CA GLN A 444 23.22 24.55 26.00
C GLN A 444 22.28 23.37 25.71
N THR A 445 22.68 22.18 26.12
CA THR A 445 21.82 20.98 26.11
C THR A 445 21.24 20.77 27.51
N PRO A 446 19.93 20.94 27.75
CA PRO A 446 19.30 20.33 28.91
C PRO A 446 19.33 18.80 28.73
N ARG A 447 19.63 18.05 29.79
CA ARG A 447 19.53 16.58 29.78
C ARG A 447 18.09 16.16 29.44
N PRO A 448 17.87 15.15 28.59
CA PRO A 448 16.56 14.55 28.45
C PRO A 448 16.15 13.97 29.80
N LYS A 449 14.98 14.39 30.32
CA LYS A 449 14.30 13.67 31.40
C LYS A 449 13.48 12.57 30.72
N LEU A 450 13.93 11.33 30.90
CA LEU A 450 13.06 10.17 30.79
C LEU A 450 12.04 10.19 31.93
#